data_AF-A0A1R2AKS3-F1
#
_entry.id   AF-A0A1R2AKS3-F1
#
_cell.length_a   1.000
_cell.length_b   1.000
_cell.length_c   1.000
_cell.angle_alpha   90.00
_cell.angle_beta   90.00
_cell.angle_gamma   90.00
#
_symmetry.space_group_name_H-M   'P 1'
#
loop_
_entity.id
_entity.type
_entity.pdbx_description
1 polymer ?
#
loop_
_entity_poly.entity_id
_entity_poly.type
_entity_poly.pdbx_seq_one_letter_code
_entity_poly.pdbx_strand_id
1 'polypeptide(L)'
;MEKVDIFTLGMTLLQMSTYENLDLGFNKKENNHKLLSLIENVTYIWAKPLLYRMLQVNPEYRPTFKELLKEIKTIETLSFTISNQ
;
A
#
# COMPACT_ATOMS: atom_id res chain seq x y z
N MET A 1 7.16 -1.74 -15.79
CA MET A 1 6.43 -2.87 -15.17
C MET A 1 6.38 -2.72 -13.68
N GLU A 2 7.52 -2.70 -12.98
CA GLU A 2 7.57 -2.61 -11.50
C GLU A 2 6.68 -1.50 -10.89
N LYS A 3 6.65 -0.30 -11.47
CA LYS A 3 5.81 0.81 -10.99
C LYS A 3 4.30 0.56 -11.10
N VAL A 4 3.88 -0.27 -12.07
CA VAL A 4 2.49 -0.71 -12.20
C VAL A 4 2.19 -1.75 -11.13
N ASP A 5 3.10 -2.69 -10.91
CA ASP A 5 2.95 -3.74 -9.89
C ASP A 5 2.86 -3.14 -8.49
N ILE A 6 3.67 -2.12 -8.19
CA ILE A 6 3.62 -1.36 -6.93
C ILE A 6 2.26 -0.69 -6.73
N PHE A 7 1.69 -0.13 -7.78
CA PHE A 7 0.36 0.49 -7.69
C PHE A 7 -0.71 -0.57 -7.43
N THR A 8 -0.70 -1.67 -8.17
CA THR A 8 -1.65 -2.78 -7.99
C THR A 8 -1.55 -3.37 -6.59
N LEU A 9 -0.33 -3.58 -6.07
CA LEU A 9 -0.12 -4.03 -4.70
C LEU A 9 -0.65 -3.02 -3.67
N GLY A 10 -0.45 -1.72 -3.92
CA GLY A 10 -1.01 -0.66 -3.08
C GLY A 10 -2.53 -0.70 -3.02
N MET A 11 -3.19 -0.94 -4.17
CA MET A 11 -4.64 -1.08 -4.24
C MET A 11 -5.12 -2.30 -3.45
N THR A 12 -4.46 -3.46 -3.61
CA THR A 12 -4.76 -4.66 -2.83
C THR A 12 -4.62 -4.42 -1.33
N LEU A 13 -3.52 -3.78 -0.90
CA LEU A 13 -3.29 -3.48 0.51
C LEU A 13 -4.32 -2.49 1.07
N LEU A 14 -4.70 -1.47 0.30
CA LEU A 14 -5.74 -0.52 0.68
C LEU A 14 -7.11 -1.21 0.82
N GLN A 15 -7.47 -2.07 -0.15
CA GLN A 15 -8.70 -2.87 -0.10
C GLN A 15 -8.73 -3.79 1.12
N MET A 16 -7.63 -4.48 1.42
CA MET A 16 -7.52 -5.30 2.64
C MET A 16 -7.61 -4.46 3.92
N SER A 17 -7.07 -3.24 3.90
CA SER A 17 -7.03 -2.36 5.07
C SER A 17 -8.37 -1.67 5.39
N THR A 18 -9.23 -1.52 4.39
CA THR A 18 -10.53 -0.81 4.49
C THR A 18 -11.73 -1.75 4.36
N TYR A 19 -11.53 -2.94 3.79
CA TYR A 19 -12.58 -3.86 3.36
C TYR A 19 -13.59 -3.25 2.36
N GLU A 20 -13.21 -2.16 1.71
CA GLU A 20 -14.02 -1.51 0.67
C GLU A 20 -13.80 -2.19 -0.68
N ASN A 21 -14.85 -2.24 -1.50
CA ASN A 21 -14.69 -2.65 -2.88
C ASN A 21 -14.07 -1.51 -3.70
N LEU A 22 -12.80 -1.68 -4.07
CA LEU A 22 -12.03 -0.69 -4.84
C LEU A 22 -12.02 -0.96 -6.35
N ASP A 23 -12.91 -1.82 -6.85
CA ASP A 23 -13.26 -1.76 -8.28
C ASP A 23 -13.62 -0.31 -8.61
N LEU A 24 -13.14 0.20 -9.76
CA LEU A 24 -13.45 1.51 -10.38
C LEU A 24 -12.28 2.53 -10.40
N GLY A 25 -11.34 2.35 -11.33
CA GLY A 25 -10.70 3.48 -12.03
C GLY A 25 -9.88 4.48 -11.20
N PHE A 26 -9.37 4.09 -10.03
CA PHE A 26 -8.50 4.92 -9.18
C PHE A 26 -7.13 5.22 -9.81
N ASN A 27 -6.80 4.60 -10.94
CA ASN A 27 -5.63 4.91 -11.75
C ASN A 27 -5.76 6.24 -12.52
N LYS A 28 -6.93 6.89 -12.51
CA LYS A 28 -7.14 8.18 -13.16
C LYS A 28 -6.86 9.33 -12.19
N LYS A 29 -6.23 10.39 -12.71
CA LYS A 29 -5.89 11.61 -11.96
C LYS A 29 -7.11 12.26 -11.29
N GLU A 30 -8.28 12.17 -11.94
CA GLU A 30 -9.56 12.66 -11.42
C GLU A 30 -9.99 11.99 -10.12
N ASN A 31 -9.55 10.75 -9.84
CA ASN A 31 -9.91 10.01 -8.64
C ASN A 31 -8.85 10.07 -7.53
N ASN A 32 -7.76 10.81 -7.74
CA ASN A 32 -6.67 10.90 -6.76
C ASN A 32 -7.17 11.38 -5.39
N HIS A 33 -8.03 12.40 -5.36
CA HIS A 33 -8.57 12.92 -4.10
C HIS A 33 -9.38 11.87 -3.32
N LYS A 34 -10.14 11.02 -4.01
CA LYS A 34 -10.86 9.89 -3.39
C LYS A 34 -9.89 8.88 -2.83
N LEU A 35 -8.84 8.56 -3.58
CA LEU A 35 -7.81 7.61 -3.15
C LEU A 35 -7.10 8.08 -1.88
N LEU A 36 -6.73 9.36 -1.80
CA LEU A 36 -6.12 9.93 -0.59
C LEU A 36 -7.10 9.91 0.60
N SER A 37 -8.39 10.20 0.37
CA SER A 37 -9.41 10.09 1.41
C SER A 37 -9.58 8.66 1.93
N LEU A 38 -9.49 7.65 1.06
CA LEU A 38 -9.54 6.25 1.47
C LEU A 38 -8.32 5.85 2.30
N ILE A 39 -7.13 6.34 1.92
CA ILE A 39 -5.92 6.13 2.71
C ILE A 39 -6.07 6.75 4.11
N GLU A 40 -6.74 7.89 4.23
CA GLU A 40 -7.01 8.47 5.55
C GLU A 40 -7.94 7.64 6.45
N ASN A 41 -8.79 6.80 5.86
CA ASN A 41 -9.66 5.89 6.61
C ASN A 41 -8.95 4.59 7.04
N VAL A 42 -7.70 4.37 6.62
CA VAL A 42 -6.95 3.16 7.01
C VAL A 42 -6.61 3.19 8.50
N THR A 43 -7.11 2.20 9.24
CA THR A 43 -6.89 2.03 10.68
C THR A 43 -5.40 1.83 11.03
N TYR A 44 -4.64 1.19 10.15
CA TYR A 44 -3.22 0.89 10.38
C TYR A 44 -2.34 2.11 10.10
N ILE A 45 -1.98 2.83 11.16
CA ILE A 45 -1.19 4.07 11.09
C ILE A 45 0.11 3.88 10.29
N TRP A 46 0.78 2.73 10.43
CA TRP A 46 2.00 2.42 9.70
C TRP A 46 1.79 2.25 8.18
N ALA A 47 0.60 1.79 7.77
CA ALA A 47 0.30 1.49 6.38
C ALA A 47 -0.04 2.74 5.58
N LYS A 48 -0.60 3.78 6.23
CA LYS A 48 -0.93 5.06 5.59
C LYS A 48 0.23 5.66 4.77
N PRO A 49 1.42 5.94 5.35
CA PRO A 49 2.53 6.54 4.60
C PRO A 49 3.03 5.63 3.47
N LEU A 50 3.00 4.31 3.67
CA LEU A 50 3.37 3.34 2.65
C LEU A 50 2.40 3.41 1.46
N LEU A 51 1.10 3.37 1.73
CA LEU A 51 0.03 3.46 0.74
C LEU A 51 0.09 4.79 -0.03
N TYR A 52 0.33 5.91 0.65
CA TYR A 52 0.52 7.21 0.01
C TYR A 52 1.62 7.21 -1.05
N ARG A 53 2.72 6.49 -0.82
CA ARG A 53 3.83 6.41 -1.77
C ARG A 53 3.57 5.43 -2.91
N MET A 54 2.95 4.29 -2.61
CA MET A 54 2.62 3.27 -3.62
C MET A 54 1.57 3.76 -4.63
N LEU A 55 0.60 4.55 -4.15
CA LEU A 55 -0.59 4.97 -4.90
C LEU A 55 -0.44 6.33 -5.58
N GLN A 56 0.78 6.78 -5.85
CA GLN A 56 1.02 8.00 -6.61
C GLN A 56 0.44 7.89 -8.04
N VAL A 57 -0.30 8.90 -8.48
CA VAL A 57 -0.87 8.94 -9.84
C VAL A 57 0.22 8.90 -10.89
N ASN A 58 1.28 9.70 -10.70
CA ASN A 58 2.44 9.68 -11.57
C ASN A 58 3.32 8.47 -11.25
N PRO A 59 3.53 7.52 -12.20
CA PRO A 59 4.37 6.34 -11.97
C PRO A 59 5.81 6.67 -11.59
N GLU A 60 6.35 7.81 -12.05
CA GLU A 60 7.72 8.24 -11.77
C GLU A 60 7.95 8.57 -10.28
N TYR A 61 6.89 8.92 -9.55
CA TYR A 61 6.96 9.21 -8.11
C TYR A 61 6.68 7.99 -7.23
N ARG A 62 6.26 6.87 -7.83
CA ARG A 62 6.12 5.62 -7.06
C ARG A 62 7.53 5.13 -6.72
N PRO A 63 7.76 4.61 -5.51
CA PRO A 63 9.04 4.00 -5.15
C PRO A 63 9.29 2.70 -5.93
N THR A 64 10.42 2.06 -5.70
CA THR A 64 10.71 0.66 -6.07
C THR A 64 10.37 -0.26 -4.90
N PHE A 65 10.27 -1.57 -5.12
CA PHE A 65 10.08 -2.53 -4.02
C PHE A 65 11.21 -2.46 -2.99
N LYS A 66 12.45 -2.23 -3.45
CA LYS A 66 13.62 -2.09 -2.58
C LYS A 66 13.53 -0.86 -1.66
N GLU A 67 12.91 0.22 -2.13
CA GLU A 67 12.69 1.42 -1.33
C GLU A 67 11.56 1.21 -0.32
N LEU A 68 10.44 0.60 -0.73
CA LEU A 68 9.33 0.25 0.15
C LEU A 68 9.76 -0.68 1.29
N LEU A 69 10.62 -1.66 1.01
CA LEU A 69 11.11 -2.60 2.01
C LEU A 69 11.84 -1.91 3.18
N LYS A 70 12.50 -0.78 2.93
CA LYS A 70 13.18 0.00 3.99
C LYS A 70 12.21 0.65 4.98
N GLU A 71 10.94 0.80 4.60
CA GLU A 71 9.91 1.44 5.41
C GLU A 71 9.19 0.44 6.32
N ILE A 72 9.17 -0.83 5.93
CA ILE A 72 8.59 -1.91 6.74
C ILE A 72 9.64 -2.36 7.75
N LYS A 73 9.70 -1.64 8.88
CA LYS A 73 10.52 -2.04 10.04
C LYS A 73 9.77 -3.10 10.84
N THR A 74 10.50 -3.98 11.52
CA THR A 74 9.93 -5.01 12.44
C THR A 74 9.02 -6.08 11.79
N ILE A 75 9.40 -6.63 10.62
CA ILE A 75 8.70 -7.79 10.02
C ILE A 75 8.93 -9.08 10.85
N GLU A 76 10.02 -9.13 11.62
CA GLU A 76 10.34 -10.25 12.52
C GLU A 76 9.71 -10.10 13.89
N THR A 77 8.43 -9.74 14.00
CA THR A 77 7.69 -9.97 15.25
C THR A 77 7.01 -11.33 15.18
N LEU A 78 7.73 -12.34 15.70
CA LEU A 78 7.17 -13.55 16.35
C LEU A 78 6.29 -14.51 15.51
N SER A 79 6.41 -14.55 14.18
CA SER A 79 5.61 -15.53 13.40
C SER A 79 6.29 -16.90 13.22
N PHE A 80 7.57 -17.07 13.56
CA PHE A 80 8.29 -18.34 13.37
C PHE A 80 9.16 -18.82 14.55
N THR A 81 8.96 -18.30 15.77
CA THR A 81 9.83 -18.67 16.91
C THR A 81 9.21 -19.66 17.90
N ILE A 82 8.20 -20.47 17.52
CA ILE A 82 7.84 -21.66 18.33
C ILE A 82 7.30 -22.76 17.41
N SER A 83 8.12 -23.80 17.15
CA SER A 83 7.73 -25.22 17.08
C SER A 83 8.94 -26.09 16.69
N ASN A 84 9.83 -26.32 17.65
CA ASN A 84 10.55 -27.59 17.75
C ASN A 84 10.28 -28.09 19.17
N GLN A 85 9.20 -28.86 19.33
CA GLN A 85 8.99 -29.75 20.47
C GLN A 85 9.65 -31.10 20.15
#